data_AF-A0A8C9H7G0-F1
#
_entry.id   AF-A0A8C9H7G0-F1
#
_cell.length_a   1.000
_cell.length_b   1.000
_cell.length_c   1.000
_cell.angle_alpha   90.00
_cell.angle_beta   90.00
_cell.angle_gamma   90.00
#
_symmetry.space_group_name_H-M   'P 1'
#
loop_
_entity.id
_entity.type
_entity.pdbx_description
1 polymer ?
#
loop_
_entity_poly.entity_id
_entity_poly.type
_entity_poly.pdbx_seq_one_letter_code
_entity_poly.pdbx_strand_id
1 'polypeptide(L)' 'MKKKTVYTLNMGDKKNEDMEGEENGDNTVPTGLLYSEADRCPICLNCLLEKEVGFPESCNHVFCMTCILKWAEGLFT' A
#
# COMPACT_ATOMS: atom_id res chain seq x y z
N MET A 1 26.45 6.84 15.69
CA MET A 1 24.99 7.13 15.69
C MET A 1 24.33 6.45 14.49
N LYS A 2 23.27 5.66 14.69
CA LYS A 2 22.54 4.99 13.59
C LYS A 2 21.50 5.97 13.03
N LYS A 3 21.71 6.43 11.81
CA LYS A 3 20.77 7.27 11.04
C LYS A 3 19.55 6.44 10.65
N LYS A 4 18.41 6.68 11.31
CA LYS A 4 17.11 6.16 10.88
C LYS A 4 16.58 7.13 9.83
N THR A 5 16.75 6.80 8.56
CA THR A 5 16.14 7.59 7.48
C THR A 5 14.67 7.21 7.40
N VAL A 6 13.82 8.07 7.94
CA VAL A 6 12.38 8.07 7.64
C VAL A 6 12.26 8.64 6.24
N TYR A 7 12.03 7.77 5.24
CA TYR A 7 11.76 8.19 3.88
C TYR A 7 10.27 8.49 3.75
N THR A 8 9.89 9.74 3.94
CA THR A 8 8.58 10.25 3.53
C THR A 8 8.61 10.45 2.02
N LEU A 9 8.14 9.46 1.26
CA LEU A 9 7.98 9.60 -0.18
C LEU A 9 6.67 10.36 -0.47
N ASN A 10 6.80 11.67 -0.65
CA ASN A 10 5.77 12.49 -1.29
C ASN A 10 6.18 12.74 -2.74
N MET A 11 5.66 11.93 -3.66
CA MET A 11 5.67 12.11 -5.12
C MET A 11 4.35 11.53 -5.63
N GLY A 12 3.44 12.22 -6.28
CA GLY A 12 3.34 13.62 -6.66
C GLY A 12 2.00 13.79 -7.37
N ASP A 13 1.44 15.00 -7.32
CA ASP A 13 0.29 15.38 -8.13
C ASP A 13 0.58 15.15 -9.63
N LYS A 14 -0.07 14.15 -10.22
CA LYS A 14 -0.16 14.03 -11.68
C LYS A 14 -1.62 13.88 -12.08
N LYS A 15 -2.16 14.98 -12.60
CA LYS A 15 -3.46 15.09 -13.24
C LYS A 15 -3.38 14.47 -14.64
N ASN A 16 -4.55 14.08 -15.17
CA ASN A 16 -4.90 13.75 -16.57
C ASN A 16 -4.68 12.27 -16.95
N GLU A 17 -5.53 11.56 -17.70
CA GLU A 17 -6.70 11.90 -18.52
C GLU A 17 -7.50 10.60 -18.75
N ASP A 18 -8.78 10.76 -19.07
CA ASP A 18 -9.85 9.79 -19.15
C ASP A 18 -9.62 8.60 -20.11
N MET A 19 -10.00 7.40 -19.69
CA MET A 19 -10.40 6.33 -20.63
C MET A 19 -11.47 5.44 -19.98
N GLU A 20 -12.67 5.48 -20.55
CA GLU A 20 -13.86 4.76 -20.11
C GLU A 20 -13.68 3.24 -20.28
N GLY A 21 -14.06 2.49 -19.26
CA GLY A 21 -14.21 1.04 -19.32
C GLY A 21 -15.27 0.59 -18.32
N GLU A 22 -16.47 0.32 -18.81
CA GLU A 22 -17.54 -0.32 -18.05
C GLU A 22 -17.14 -1.76 -17.68
N GLU A 23 -17.12 -2.06 -16.38
CA GLU A 23 -17.30 -3.43 -15.88
C GLU A 23 -18.24 -3.41 -14.67
N ASN A 24 -19.38 -4.04 -14.90
CA ASN A 24 -20.48 -4.33 -14.01
C ASN A 24 -20.07 -5.25 -12.84
N GLY A 25 -20.25 -4.79 -11.59
CA GLY A 25 -20.11 -5.61 -10.39
C GLY A 25 -20.34 -4.80 -9.11
N ASP A 26 -21.54 -4.89 -8.54
CA ASP A 26 -21.93 -4.27 -7.28
C ASP A 26 -21.09 -4.79 -6.09
N ASN A 27 -20.16 -3.97 -5.62
CA ASN A 27 -19.65 -4.00 -4.26
C ASN A 27 -19.03 -2.64 -3.94
N THR A 28 -19.84 -1.78 -3.32
CA THR A 28 -19.52 -0.49 -2.68
C THR A 28 -18.04 -0.29 -2.35
N VAL A 29 -17.30 0.33 -3.27
CA VAL A 29 -15.95 0.84 -3.01
C VAL A 29 -16.11 2.22 -2.37
N PRO A 30 -15.71 2.41 -1.09
CA PRO A 30 -15.75 3.74 -0.51
C PRO A 30 -14.78 4.63 -1.28
N THR A 31 -15.24 5.85 -1.56
CA THR A 31 -14.63 7.01 -2.23
C THR A 31 -13.21 7.36 -1.74
N GLY A 32 -12.28 6.43 -1.83
CA GLY A 32 -10.86 6.64 -1.59
C GLY A 32 -10.20 6.77 -2.95
N LEU A 33 -9.79 8.00 -3.26
CA LEU A 33 -8.76 8.42 -4.22
C LEU A 33 -8.14 7.25 -5.02
N LEU A 34 -8.19 7.34 -6.35
CA LEU A 34 -7.69 6.38 -7.34
C LEU A 34 -6.22 5.97 -7.10
N TYR A 35 -5.98 5.17 -6.07
CA TYR A 35 -4.67 4.66 -5.73
C TYR A 35 -4.44 3.37 -6.48
N SER A 36 -3.25 3.26 -7.07
CA SER A 36 -2.89 2.10 -7.87
C SER A 36 -2.88 0.85 -6.98
N GLU A 37 -3.07 -0.32 -7.59
CA GLU A 37 -2.97 -1.58 -6.86
C GLU A 37 -1.57 -1.76 -6.22
N ALA A 38 -0.55 -1.14 -6.80
CA ALA A 38 0.81 -1.10 -6.26
C ALA A 38 0.94 -0.32 -4.95
N ASP A 39 -0.01 0.59 -4.66
CA ASP A 39 -0.02 1.38 -3.42
C ASP A 39 -0.80 0.69 -2.30
N ARG A 40 -1.19 -0.58 -2.47
CA ARG A 40 -1.97 -1.35 -1.51
C ARG A 40 -1.13 -2.43 -0.86
N CYS A 41 -1.42 -2.70 0.40
CA CYS A 41 -0.79 -3.80 1.11
C CYS A 41 -1.20 -5.13 0.48
N PRO A 42 -0.25 -6.00 0.07
CA PRO A 42 -0.59 -7.29 -0.52
C PRO A 42 -1.36 -8.24 0.43
N ILE A 43 -1.32 -7.98 1.75
CA ILE A 43 -1.97 -8.82 2.77
C ILE A 43 -3.38 -8.34 3.09
N CYS A 44 -3.58 -7.04 3.30
CA CYS A 44 -4.86 -6.49 3.78
C CYS A 44 -5.56 -5.58 2.76
N LEU A 45 -4.96 -5.37 1.58
CA LEU A 45 -5.46 -4.55 0.47
C LEU A 45 -5.73 -3.08 0.81
N ASN A 46 -5.33 -2.65 2.00
CA ASN A 46 -5.48 -1.28 2.46
C ASN A 46 -4.39 -0.39 1.85
N CYS A 47 -4.72 0.86 1.55
CA CYS A 47 -3.78 1.82 0.99
C CYS A 47 -2.59 2.02 1.94
N LEU A 48 -1.38 1.96 1.40
CA LEU A 48 -0.09 2.15 2.09
C LEU A 48 0.34 3.61 2.13
N LEU A 49 -0.27 4.47 1.31
CA LEU A 49 0.05 5.89 1.26
C LEU A 49 -0.19 6.53 2.63
N GLU A 50 0.74 7.41 3.00
CA GLU A 50 0.75 8.14 4.26
C GLU A 50 0.83 7.26 5.52
N LYS A 51 1.07 5.95 5.38
CA LYS A 51 1.19 5.00 6.50
C LYS A 51 2.62 4.51 6.65
N GLU A 52 2.92 4.02 7.86
CA GLU A 52 4.15 3.29 8.08
C GLU A 52 4.12 1.96 7.32
N VAL A 53 5.18 1.71 6.57
CA VAL A 53 5.37 0.51 5.78
C VAL A 53 6.62 -0.24 6.24
N GLY A 54 6.63 -1.54 6.01
CA GLY A 54 7.80 -2.37 6.24
C GLY A 54 8.15 -3.23 5.04
N PHE A 55 9.40 -3.66 5.01
CA PHE A 55 10.02 -4.43 3.94
C PHE A 55 10.64 -5.70 4.54
N PRO A 56 10.30 -6.91 4.04
CA PRO A 56 10.99 -8.12 4.45
C PRO A 56 12.46 -8.09 4.01
N GLU A 57 13.33 -8.74 4.77
CA GLU A 57 14.72 -8.93 4.33
C GLU A 57 14.85 -9.91 3.15
N SER A 58 13.88 -10.80 3.00
CA SER A 58 13.85 -11.84 1.97
C SER A 58 13.37 -11.36 0.59
N CYS A 59 12.71 -10.20 0.51
CA CYS A 59 12.16 -9.68 -0.74
C CYS A 59 11.91 -8.17 -0.71
N ASN A 60 11.85 -7.53 -1.89
CA ASN A 60 11.61 -6.09 -2.05
C ASN A 60 10.12 -5.68 -1.98
N HIS A 61 9.25 -6.52 -1.41
CA HIS A 61 7.83 -6.21 -1.31
C HIS A 61 7.54 -5.26 -0.14
N VAL A 62 6.50 -4.45 -0.30
CA VAL A 62 6.10 -3.44 0.69
C VAL A 62 4.79 -3.87 1.35
N PHE A 63 4.73 -3.80 2.67
CA PHE A 63 3.53 -4.15 3.43
C PHE A 63 3.20 -3.08 4.45
N CYS A 64 1.95 -3.08 4.89
CA CYS A 64 1.51 -2.26 6.02
C CYS A 64 2.27 -2.68 7.29
N MET A 65 2.63 -1.75 8.17
CA MET A 65 3.36 -2.06 9.41
C MET A 65 2.68 -3.16 10.24
N THR A 66 1.35 -3.11 10.41
CA THR A 66 0.60 -4.15 11.12
C THR A 66 0.74 -5.54 10.48
N CYS A 67 0.78 -5.58 9.15
CA CYS A 67 0.78 -6.80 8.36
C CYS A 67 2.15 -7.49 8.43
N ILE A 68 3.23 -6.73 8.27
CA ILE A 68 4.59 -7.27 8.36
C ILE A 68 4.95 -7.72 9.78
N LEU A 69 4.48 -7.02 10.81
CA LEU A 69 4.73 -7.40 12.20
C LEU A 69 4.04 -8.72 12.54
N LYS A 70 2.75 -8.85 12.21
CA LYS A 70 2.01 -10.11 12.40
C LYS A 70 2.66 -11.27 11.62
N TRP A 71 3.24 -11.00 10.45
CA TRP A 71 3.99 -11.99 9.69
C TRP A 71 5.31 -12.39 10.36
N ALA A 72 6.08 -11.43 10.86
CA ALA A 72 7.30 -11.70 11.60
C ALA A 72 7.05 -12.47 12.91
N GLU A 73 5.92 -12.20 13.58
CA GLU A 73 5.50 -12.88 14.80
C GLU A 73 4.98 -14.31 14.57
N GLY A 74 4.87 -14.76 13.30
CA GLY A 74 4.32 -16.07 12.96
C GLY A 74 2.80 -16.15 13.13
N LEU A 75 2.09 -15.03 13.25
CA LEU A 75 0.62 -15.01 13.41
C LEU A 75 -0.13 -15.30 12.10
N PHE A 76 0.57 -15.71 11.04
CA PHE A 76 0.01 -16.14 9.76
C PHE A 76 0.49 -17.54 9.33
N THR A 77 1.22 -18.26 10.19
CA THR A 77 1.63 -19.65 9.92
C THR A 77 0.58 -20.66 10.38
#